data_AF-A0A529XBU7-F1
#
_entry.id   AF-A0A529XBU7-F1
#
_cell.length_a   1.000
_cell.length_b   1.000
_cell.length_c   1.000
_cell.angle_alpha   90.00
_cell.angle_beta   90.00
_cell.angle_gamma   90.00
#
_symmetry.space_group_name_H-M   'P 1'
#
loop_
_entity.id
_entity.type
_entity.pdbx_description
1 polymer ?
#
loop_
_entity_poly.entity_id
_entity_poly.type
_entity_poly.pdbx_seq_one_letter_code
_entity_poly.pdbx_strand_id
1 'polypeptide(L)'
;GLFSLPRDVAVVAGTTDGCASFLATGAVAAGDGVTALGSSLTIKILSDRPIFAPRYGIYSHRLGDAWLAGGASNTGGKVLAQHFSLARIIELSAAIDPATETGLDYYPLGSPGERFPIADPALQPRLLPRPRSLPASPSD
;
A
#
# COMPACT_ATOMS: atom_id res chain seq x y z
N GLY A 1 -23.07 18.86 -31.39
CA GLY A 1 -22.58 19.58 -30.19
C GLY A 1 -21.10 19.30 -30.01
N LEU A 2 -20.40 20.09 -29.19
CA LEU A 2 -18.92 20.07 -29.05
C LEU A 2 -18.29 18.67 -28.86
N PHE A 3 -19.01 17.72 -28.25
CA PHE A 3 -18.54 16.36 -27.98
C PHE A 3 -19.35 15.24 -28.66
N SER A 4 -20.32 15.59 -29.50
CA SER A 4 -21.17 14.62 -30.25
C SER A 4 -21.77 13.46 -29.44
N LEU A 5 -22.05 13.68 -28.14
CA LEU A 5 -22.71 12.68 -27.29
C LEU A 5 -24.21 12.55 -27.64
N PRO A 6 -24.80 11.35 -27.47
CA PRO A 6 -26.25 11.16 -27.55
C PRO A 6 -27.02 12.10 -26.61
N ARG A 7 -28.23 12.52 -27.01
CA ARG A 7 -29.05 13.43 -26.20
C ARG A 7 -29.57 12.81 -24.90
N ASP A 8 -29.59 11.50 -24.84
CA ASP A 8 -30.03 10.65 -23.74
C ASP A 8 -28.86 10.13 -22.89
N VAL A 9 -27.64 10.64 -23.08
CA VAL A 9 -26.48 10.24 -22.26
C VAL A 9 -26.72 10.56 -20.78
N ALA A 10 -26.56 9.56 -19.92
CA ALA A 10 -26.70 9.73 -18.48
C ALA A 10 -25.42 10.33 -17.87
N VAL A 11 -25.60 11.30 -16.97
CA VAL A 11 -24.56 11.77 -16.05
C VAL A 11 -24.91 11.24 -14.67
N VAL A 12 -24.01 10.44 -14.09
CA VAL A 12 -24.24 9.77 -12.81
C VAL A 12 -23.33 10.34 -11.72
N ALA A 13 -23.72 10.12 -10.46
CA ALA A 13 -22.87 10.49 -9.33
C ALA A 13 -21.55 9.69 -9.38
N GLY A 14 -20.44 10.40 -9.17
CA GLY A 14 -19.12 9.80 -9.06
C GLY A 14 -18.82 9.25 -7.66
N THR A 15 -17.57 8.85 -7.44
CA THR A 15 -17.03 8.46 -6.14
C THR A 15 -15.60 8.98 -5.99
N THR A 16 -14.97 8.78 -4.83
CA THR A 16 -13.56 9.15 -4.64
C THR A 16 -12.65 8.19 -5.42
N ASP A 17 -11.46 8.68 -5.80
CA ASP A 17 -10.42 7.89 -6.45
C ASP A 17 -10.14 6.57 -5.71
N GLY A 18 -10.04 6.63 -4.38
CA GLY A 18 -9.78 5.48 -3.54
C GLY A 18 -10.90 4.43 -3.55
N CYS A 19 -12.16 4.85 -3.67
CA CYS A 19 -13.29 3.92 -3.82
C CYS A 19 -13.35 3.35 -5.24
N ALA A 20 -13.11 4.18 -6.25
CA ALA A 20 -13.06 3.74 -7.64
C ALA A 20 -11.97 2.70 -7.88
N SER A 21 -10.75 2.92 -7.37
CA SER A 21 -9.65 1.95 -7.45
C SER A 21 -9.96 0.64 -6.75
N PHE A 22 -10.70 0.68 -5.63
CA PHE A 22 -11.13 -0.54 -4.94
C PHE A 22 -12.18 -1.31 -5.75
N LEU A 23 -13.21 -0.63 -6.25
CA LEU A 23 -14.24 -1.23 -7.11
C LEU A 23 -13.63 -1.88 -8.36
N ALA A 24 -12.59 -1.27 -8.93
CA ALA A 24 -11.89 -1.81 -10.11
C ALA A 24 -11.17 -3.14 -9.84
N THR A 25 -10.94 -3.52 -8.58
CA THR A 25 -10.33 -4.82 -8.23
C THR A 25 -11.28 -6.01 -8.34
N GLY A 26 -12.59 -5.76 -8.40
CA GLY A 26 -13.61 -6.81 -8.38
C GLY A 26 -13.95 -7.34 -6.98
N ALA A 27 -13.38 -6.77 -5.91
CA ALA A 27 -13.76 -7.06 -4.53
C ALA A 27 -15.20 -6.61 -4.26
N VAL A 28 -16.05 -7.55 -3.83
CA VAL A 28 -17.50 -7.37 -3.68
C VAL A 28 -18.07 -7.95 -2.40
N ALA A 29 -17.36 -8.87 -1.74
CA ALA A 29 -17.81 -9.52 -0.52
C ALA A 29 -17.16 -8.90 0.72
N ALA A 30 -17.90 -8.88 1.84
CA ALA A 30 -17.30 -8.53 3.12
C ALA A 30 -16.15 -9.49 3.45
N GLY A 31 -15.01 -8.94 3.85
CA GLY A 31 -13.75 -9.67 4.01
C GLY A 31 -12.81 -9.54 2.82
N ASP A 32 -13.29 -9.16 1.62
CA ASP A 32 -12.41 -8.89 0.49
C ASP A 32 -11.49 -7.71 0.81
N GLY A 33 -10.20 -7.93 0.59
CA GLY A 33 -9.14 -6.97 0.89
C GLY A 33 -8.31 -6.63 -0.35
N VAL A 34 -7.88 -5.38 -0.42
CA VAL A 34 -6.95 -4.89 -1.44
C VAL A 34 -5.79 -4.20 -0.74
N THR A 35 -4.58 -4.61 -1.13
CA THR A 35 -3.33 -3.96 -0.71
C THR A 35 -2.76 -3.18 -1.88
N ALA A 36 -2.55 -1.88 -1.70
CA ALA A 36 -1.82 -1.04 -2.64
C ALA A 36 -0.35 -0.92 -2.20
N LEU A 37 0.55 -1.54 -2.98
CA LEU A 37 2.01 -1.42 -2.83
C LEU A 37 2.52 -0.19 -3.58
N GLY A 38 2.26 0.99 -3.03
CA GLY A 38 2.66 2.26 -3.63
C GLY A 38 3.90 2.87 -2.98
N SER A 39 4.00 4.20 -3.07
CA SER A 39 4.95 4.99 -2.27
C SER A 39 4.86 4.66 -0.77
N SER A 40 3.63 4.47 -0.30
CA SER A 40 3.27 3.94 1.02
C SER A 40 2.46 2.65 0.87
N LEU A 41 2.43 1.82 1.91
CA LEU A 41 1.61 0.62 2.00
C LEU A 41 0.20 1.01 2.47
N THR A 42 -0.83 0.72 1.69
CA THR A 42 -2.23 0.93 2.07
C THR A 42 -3.01 -0.36 1.98
N ILE A 43 -3.84 -0.63 2.98
CA ILE A 43 -4.76 -1.78 3.00
C ILE A 43 -6.18 -1.24 3.07
N LYS A 44 -7.08 -1.83 2.28
CA LYS A 44 -8.52 -1.58 2.35
C LYS A 44 -9.27 -2.90 2.41
N ILE A 45 -10.28 -2.98 3.26
CA ILE A 45 -11.10 -4.18 3.45
C ILE A 45 -12.56 -3.78 3.38
N LEU A 46 -13.35 -4.52 2.61
CA LEU A 46 -14.79 -4.38 2.60
C LEU A 46 -15.38 -5.04 3.85
N SER A 47 -16.29 -4.33 4.52
CA SER A 47 -16.86 -4.71 5.81
C SER A 47 -18.38 -4.51 5.77
N ASP A 48 -19.12 -5.37 6.46
CA ASP A 48 -20.57 -5.27 6.63
C ASP A 48 -20.99 -4.18 7.62
N ARG A 49 -20.04 -3.72 8.44
CA ARG A 49 -20.21 -2.66 9.44
C ARG A 49 -19.09 -1.63 9.34
N PRO A 50 -19.32 -0.37 9.78
CA PRO A 50 -18.25 0.62 9.81
C PRO A 50 -17.16 0.20 10.81
N ILE A 51 -15.91 0.38 10.40
CA ILE A 51 -14.74 0.26 11.27
C ILE A 51 -14.12 1.64 11.45
N PHE A 52 -13.98 2.05 12.70
CA PHE A 52 -13.42 3.35 13.06
C PHE A 52 -12.45 3.18 14.21
N ALA A 53 -11.18 3.52 13.97
CA ALA A 53 -10.15 3.52 15.00
C ALA A 53 -9.20 4.70 14.75
N PRO A 54 -9.57 5.92 15.18
CA PRO A 54 -8.82 7.15 14.92
C PRO A 54 -7.38 7.12 15.39
N ARG A 55 -7.14 6.40 16.50
CA ARG A 55 -5.79 6.21 17.05
C ARG A 55 -4.83 5.60 16.03
N TYR A 56 -5.34 4.76 15.13
CA TYR A 56 -4.59 4.12 14.05
C TYR A 56 -4.84 4.79 12.68
N GLY A 57 -5.54 5.93 12.64
CA GLY A 57 -5.96 6.57 11.39
C GLY A 57 -6.93 5.75 10.55
N ILE A 58 -7.64 4.77 11.15
CA ILE A 58 -8.59 3.92 10.43
C ILE A 58 -9.96 4.59 10.41
N TYR A 59 -10.51 4.73 9.20
CA TYR A 59 -11.86 5.20 8.94
C TYR A 59 -12.50 4.34 7.84
N SER A 60 -13.83 4.44 7.73
CA SER A 60 -14.60 3.71 6.72
C SER A 60 -15.33 4.67 5.79
N HIS A 61 -15.28 4.39 4.50
CA HIS A 61 -16.15 5.02 3.51
C HIS A 61 -17.36 4.12 3.25
N ARG A 62 -18.55 4.69 3.12
CA ARG A 62 -19.72 3.92 2.69
C ARG A 62 -19.62 3.62 1.19
N LEU A 63 -19.83 2.36 0.81
CA LEU A 63 -19.77 1.87 -0.55
C LEU A 63 -20.98 0.96 -0.81
N GLY A 64 -22.05 1.53 -1.36
CA GLY A 64 -23.36 0.87 -1.42
C GLY A 64 -23.88 0.55 -0.01
N ASP A 65 -24.16 -0.72 0.23
CA ASP A 65 -24.62 -1.24 1.53
C ASP A 65 -23.47 -1.72 2.43
N ALA A 66 -22.22 -1.60 1.97
CA ALA A 66 -21.02 -2.00 2.69
C ALA A 66 -20.16 -0.80 3.11
N TRP A 67 -19.08 -1.10 3.83
CA TRP A 67 -18.14 -0.14 4.39
C TRP A 67 -16.71 -0.51 3.97
N LEU A 68 -16.02 0.41 3.31
CA LEU A 68 -14.64 0.26 2.93
C LEU A 68 -13.75 0.86 4.02
N ALA A 69 -13.25 0.00 4.91
CA ALA A 69 -12.31 0.38 5.96
C ALA A 69 -10.88 0.36 5.44
N GLY A 70 -10.03 1.31 5.84
CA GLY A 70 -8.64 1.33 5.39
C GLY A 70 -7.66 1.93 6.39
N GLY A 71 -6.39 1.54 6.23
CA GLY A 71 -5.25 2.04 6.98
C GLY A 71 -4.02 2.15 6.07
N ALA A 72 -3.13 3.10 6.36
CA ALA A 72 -1.92 3.35 5.58
C ALA A 72 -0.69 3.42 6.49
N SER A 73 0.29 2.57 6.20
CA SER A 73 1.61 2.58 6.85
C SER A 73 2.56 3.48 6.08
N ASN A 74 3.49 4.10 6.80
CA ASN A 74 4.57 4.90 6.23
C ASN A 74 5.67 4.04 5.57
N THR A 75 5.63 2.72 5.72
CA THR A 75 6.47 1.80 4.92
C THR A 75 6.02 1.76 3.46
N GLY A 76 6.84 1.21 2.57
CA GLY A 76 6.48 0.96 1.17
C GLY A 76 7.58 1.32 0.19
N GLY A 77 7.17 1.62 -1.05
CA GLY A 77 8.09 1.87 -2.16
C GLY A 77 9.03 3.05 -1.95
N LYS A 78 8.64 4.08 -1.20
CA LYS A 78 9.54 5.21 -0.89
C LYS A 78 10.75 4.77 -0.05
N VAL A 79 10.58 3.83 0.87
CA VAL A 79 11.69 3.31 1.68
C VAL A 79 12.62 2.46 0.81
N LEU A 80 12.07 1.64 -0.09
CA LEU A 80 12.87 0.89 -1.06
C LEU A 80 13.66 1.82 -1.99
N ALA A 81 13.03 2.87 -2.50
CA ALA A 81 13.64 3.84 -3.42
C ALA A 81 14.79 4.66 -2.81
N GLN A 82 14.87 4.75 -1.47
CA GLN A 82 16.03 5.34 -0.78
C GLN A 82 17.29 4.47 -0.86
N HIS A 83 17.16 3.19 -1.23
CA HIS A 83 18.24 2.22 -1.19
C HIS A 83 18.53 1.58 -2.54
N PHE A 84 17.52 1.46 -3.41
CA PHE A 84 17.64 0.75 -4.67
C PHE A 84 16.95 1.52 -5.80
N SER A 85 17.57 1.52 -6.97
CA SER A 85 16.87 1.90 -8.20
C SER A 85 15.82 0.84 -8.55
N LEU A 86 14.82 1.20 -9.36
CA LEU A 86 13.82 0.23 -9.83
C LEU A 86 14.47 -0.96 -10.55
N ALA A 87 15.49 -0.70 -11.37
CA ALA A 87 16.25 -1.76 -12.05
C ALA A 87 16.90 -2.72 -11.05
N ARG A 88 17.50 -2.19 -9.98
CA ARG A 88 18.11 -3.01 -8.93
C ARG A 88 17.09 -3.79 -8.11
N ILE A 89 15.89 -3.24 -7.87
CA ILE A 89 14.79 -3.97 -7.24
C ILE A 89 14.39 -5.16 -8.10
N ILE A 90 14.21 -4.98 -9.40
CA ILE A 90 13.83 -6.06 -10.33
C ILE A 90 14.89 -7.15 -10.33
N GLU A 91 16.16 -6.77 -10.49
CA GLU A 91 17.30 -7.69 -10.52
C GLU A 91 17.42 -8.49 -9.22
N LEU A 92 17.42 -7.82 -8.06
CA LEU A 92 17.54 -8.48 -6.76
C LEU A 92 16.34 -9.37 -6.47
N SER A 93 15.12 -8.94 -6.83
CA SER A 93 13.90 -9.71 -6.58
C SER A 93 13.89 -11.03 -7.34
N ALA A 94 14.48 -11.09 -8.53
CA ALA A 94 14.60 -12.33 -9.32
C ALA A 94 15.49 -13.39 -8.64
N ALA A 95 16.36 -12.98 -7.72
CA ALA A 95 17.24 -13.88 -6.97
C ALA A 95 16.69 -14.27 -5.59
N ILE A 96 15.55 -13.70 -5.16
CA ILE A 96 14.92 -14.02 -3.87
C ILE A 96 14.16 -15.34 -3.99
N ASP A 97 14.45 -16.29 -3.11
CA ASP A 97 13.54 -17.39 -2.82
C ASP A 97 12.52 -16.93 -1.76
N PRO A 98 11.24 -16.73 -2.11
CA PRO A 98 10.23 -16.26 -1.16
C PRO A 98 9.84 -17.31 -0.11
N ALA A 99 10.21 -18.58 -0.30
CA ALA A 99 9.98 -19.64 0.68
C ALA A 99 11.04 -19.67 1.79
N THR A 100 12.16 -18.97 1.61
CA THR A 100 13.25 -18.91 2.59
C THR A 100 13.10 -17.69 3.49
N GLU A 101 12.96 -17.92 4.80
CA GLU A 101 12.95 -16.82 5.78
C GLU A 101 14.30 -16.11 5.85
N THR A 102 14.27 -14.78 5.89
CA THR A 102 15.51 -13.98 5.93
C THR A 102 16.16 -13.96 7.32
N GLY A 103 15.40 -14.27 8.38
CA GLY A 103 15.80 -14.05 9.78
C GLY A 103 15.98 -12.58 10.17
N LEU A 104 15.60 -11.64 9.30
CA LEU A 104 15.73 -10.20 9.53
C LEU A 104 14.41 -9.63 10.04
N ASP A 105 14.45 -9.04 11.24
CA ASP A 105 13.32 -8.31 11.81
C ASP A 105 13.42 -6.83 11.42
N TYR A 106 13.09 -6.48 10.18
CA TYR A 106 13.05 -5.08 9.76
C TYR A 106 11.68 -4.44 9.98
N TYR A 107 11.69 -3.15 10.30
CA TYR A 107 10.52 -2.27 10.23
C TYR A 107 10.88 -1.09 9.31
N PRO A 108 10.71 -1.25 7.99
CA PRO A 108 11.27 -0.33 7.02
C PRO A 108 10.48 0.98 7.01
N LEU A 109 11.08 2.04 7.55
CA LEU A 109 10.57 3.40 7.52
C LEU A 109 11.63 4.35 6.96
N GLY A 110 11.18 5.39 6.25
CA GLY A 110 12.09 6.42 5.74
C GLY A 110 12.50 7.47 6.79
N SER A 111 11.76 7.57 7.89
CA SER A 111 11.96 8.48 9.01
C SER A 111 11.21 7.96 10.24
N PRO A 112 11.51 8.45 11.46
CA PRO A 112 10.72 8.10 12.63
C PRO A 112 9.23 8.40 12.47
N GLY A 113 8.41 7.53 13.05
CA GLY A 113 6.97 7.70 13.18
C GLY A 113 6.13 6.80 12.28
N GLU A 114 5.13 6.18 12.91
CA GLU A 114 4.13 5.35 12.26
C GLU A 114 2.72 5.69 12.78
N ARG A 115 1.72 5.56 11.91
CA ARG A 115 0.31 5.73 12.29
C ARG A 115 -0.46 4.43 12.31
N PHE A 116 -0.16 3.56 11.35
CA PHE A 116 -0.80 2.26 11.17
C PHE A 116 0.27 1.25 10.73
N PRO A 117 0.27 0.02 11.25
CA PRO A 117 -0.62 -0.50 12.30
C PRO A 117 -0.17 -0.12 13.72
N ILE A 118 1.04 0.42 13.88
CA ILE A 118 1.57 0.86 15.17
C ILE A 118 1.37 2.37 15.29
N ALA A 119 0.51 2.79 16.22
CA ALA A 119 0.27 4.21 16.50
C ALA A 119 1.37 4.76 17.41
N ASP A 120 2.56 5.00 16.84
CA ASP A 120 3.72 5.51 17.55
C ASP A 120 4.46 6.56 16.69
N PRO A 121 4.33 7.86 17.01
CA PRO A 121 4.98 8.93 16.26
C PRO A 121 6.51 8.96 16.42
N ALA A 122 7.07 8.20 17.36
CA ALA A 122 8.50 8.11 17.61
C ALA A 122 9.13 6.79 17.14
N LEU A 123 8.33 5.88 16.53
CA LEU A 123 8.80 4.56 16.09
C LEU A 123 9.98 4.71 15.14
N GLN A 124 11.13 4.16 15.52
CA GLN A 124 12.36 4.27 14.74
C GLN A 124 12.38 3.29 13.56
N PRO A 125 12.95 3.68 12.40
CA PRO A 125 13.27 2.73 11.34
C PRO A 125 14.16 1.59 11.85
N ARG A 126 13.85 0.35 11.49
CA ARG A 126 14.69 -0.82 11.79
C ARG A 126 15.14 -1.46 10.49
N LEU A 127 16.37 -1.18 10.09
CA LEU A 127 16.97 -1.57 8.79
C LEU A 127 18.33 -2.28 8.94
N LEU A 128 18.66 -2.70 10.16
CA LEU A 128 19.92 -3.37 10.52
C LEU A 128 19.63 -4.76 11.09
N PRO A 129 20.56 -5.74 10.92
CA PRO A 129 21.86 -5.62 10.25
C PRO A 129 21.73 -5.62 8.73
N ARG A 130 22.60 -4.90 8.02
CA ARG A 130 22.71 -5.05 6.56
C ARG A 130 23.66 -6.20 6.22
N PRO A 131 23.35 -7.05 5.22
CA PRO A 131 24.32 -8.00 4.68
C PRO A 131 25.58 -7.24 4.27
N ARG A 132 26.76 -7.81 4.54
CA ARG A 132 28.00 -7.25 3.94
C ARG A 132 27.83 -7.30 2.44
N SER A 133 28.07 -6.19 1.75
CA SER A 133 28.11 -6.18 0.30
C SER A 133 29.09 -7.25 -0.15
N LEU A 134 28.64 -8.19 -1.00
CA LEU A 134 29.57 -8.95 -1.81
C LEU A 134 30.44 -7.93 -2.58
N PRO A 135 31.75 -8.15 -2.71
CA PRO A 135 32.60 -7.27 -3.53
C PRO A 135 31.97 -7.13 -4.92
N ALA A 136 32.04 -5.92 -5.48
CA ALA A 136 31.56 -5.66 -6.83
C ALA A 136 32.14 -6.70 -7.78
N SER A 137 31.29 -7.22 -8.68
CA SER A 137 31.77 -8.04 -9.79
C SER A 137 32.82 -7.23 -10.56
N PRO A 138 33.92 -7.82 -11.07
CA PRO A 138 35.03 -7.09 -11.71
C PRO A 138 34.69 -6.37 -13.03
N SER A 139 33.42 -6.10 -13.31
CA SER A 139 32.92 -5.63 -14.60
C SER A 139 32.13 -4.32 -14.54
N ASP A 140 32.25 -3.56 -13.43
CA ASP A 140 31.84 -2.15 -13.37
C ASP A 140 32.96 -1.22 -13.85
#